data_AF-A0A2G6DQS4-F1
#
_entry.id   AF-A0A2G6DQS4-F1
#
_cell.length_a   1.000
_cell.length_b   1.000
_cell.length_c   1.000
_cell.angle_alpha   90.00
_cell.angle_beta   90.00
_cell.angle_gamma   90.00
#
_symmetry.space_group_name_H-M   'P 1'
#
loop_
_entity.id
_entity.type
_entity.pdbx_description
1 polymer ?
#
loop_
_entity_poly.entity_id
_entity_poly.type
_entity_poly.pdbx_seq_one_letter_code
_entity_poly.pdbx_strand_id
1 'polypeptide(L)'
;MNHNSSVVLFINLNQQEVGMQEVVTKQQKESLMKIFTEELKELKAILQKENTISMKVEKGDECDISSSVTQKSLNATMNNRRRSRIHRLDTILKEIPSWDFYCTNCGEFVQPSRVESSANMLCVLCAKKIQSKAKKNNGGHHAYI
;
A
#
# COMPACT_ATOMS: atom_id res chain seq x y z
N MET A 1 22.59 52.76 -36.64
CA MET A 1 21.43 52.09 -37.25
C MET A 1 21.51 50.61 -36.92
N ASN A 2 20.42 50.07 -36.39
CA ASN A 2 20.21 48.68 -35.97
C ASN A 2 20.55 47.67 -37.07
N HIS A 3 21.01 46.46 -36.69
CA HIS A 3 20.24 45.21 -36.82
C HIS A 3 21.04 43.98 -36.32
N ASN A 4 20.54 43.37 -35.24
CA ASN A 4 20.22 41.95 -35.00
C ASN A 4 21.05 40.78 -35.56
N SER A 5 20.99 39.72 -34.75
CA SER A 5 21.21 38.28 -35.02
C SER A 5 22.63 37.76 -34.78
N SER A 6 22.86 36.67 -34.05
CA SER A 6 21.97 35.69 -33.42
C SER A 6 22.80 35.01 -32.34
N VAL A 7 22.35 35.12 -31.09
CA VAL A 7 22.90 34.37 -29.96
C VAL A 7 22.29 32.97 -30.03
N VAL A 8 23.02 32.01 -30.58
CA VAL A 8 22.66 30.60 -30.47
C VAL A 8 23.26 30.08 -29.16
N LEU A 9 22.56 30.34 -28.06
CA LEU A 9 22.81 29.67 -26.79
C LEU A 9 22.24 28.24 -26.90
N PHE A 10 23.09 27.27 -27.21
CA PHE A 10 22.77 25.87 -26.96
C PHE A 10 22.86 25.62 -25.45
N ILE A 11 21.76 25.85 -24.74
CA ILE A 11 21.60 25.32 -23.37
C ILE A 11 21.38 23.82 -23.53
N ASN A 12 22.45 23.08 -23.25
CA ASN A 12 22.44 21.64 -23.12
C ASN A 12 21.64 21.29 -21.86
N LEU A 13 20.33 21.09 -22.02
CA LEU A 13 19.41 20.56 -21.00
C LEU A 13 19.67 19.06 -20.82
N ASN A 14 20.84 18.72 -20.30
CA ASN A 14 21.03 17.45 -19.63
C ASN A 14 20.36 17.56 -18.26
N GLN A 15 19.10 17.12 -18.20
CA GLN A 15 18.44 16.76 -16.95
C GLN A 15 19.33 15.74 -16.24
N GLN A 16 20.09 16.24 -15.27
CA GLN A 16 20.71 15.48 -14.21
C GLN A 16 19.61 14.72 -13.46
N GLU A 17 19.38 13.46 -13.84
CA GLU A 17 18.87 12.45 -12.92
C GLU A 17 19.98 12.10 -11.91
N VAL A 18 20.44 13.09 -11.14
CA VAL A 18 21.21 12.81 -9.93
C VAL A 18 20.16 12.43 -8.91
N GLY A 19 19.89 11.13 -8.81
CA GLY A 19 19.14 10.56 -7.71
C GLY A 19 19.77 11.05 -6.41
N MET A 20 19.10 12.00 -5.75
CA MET A 20 19.36 12.30 -4.35
C MET A 20 19.14 10.99 -3.60
N GLN A 21 20.21 10.26 -3.31
CA GLN A 21 20.19 9.23 -2.29
C GLN A 21 19.93 9.99 -0.99
N GLU A 22 18.67 9.95 -0.56
CA GLU A 22 18.23 10.48 0.72
C GLU A 22 19.11 9.83 1.79
N VAL A 23 19.92 10.63 2.49
CA VAL A 23 20.79 10.13 3.56
C VAL A 23 19.87 9.73 4.70
N VAL A 24 19.53 8.45 4.72
CA VAL A 24 18.60 7.91 5.69
C VAL A 24 19.31 7.79 7.02
N THR A 25 18.75 8.45 8.02
CA THR A 25 19.28 8.38 9.38
C THR A 25 18.94 7.03 10.00
N LYS A 26 19.86 6.50 10.80
CA LYS A 26 19.61 5.31 11.62
C LYS A 26 18.31 5.45 12.45
N GLN A 27 18.05 6.66 12.93
CA GLN A 27 16.86 7.02 13.71
C GLN A 27 15.55 6.90 12.91
N GLN A 28 15.54 7.28 11.62
CA GLN A 28 14.38 7.07 10.75
C GLN A 28 14.08 5.59 10.58
N LYS A 29 15.11 4.77 10.33
CA LYS A 29 14.94 3.31 10.21
C LYS A 29 14.32 2.70 11.47
N GLU A 30 14.87 3.06 12.64
CA GLU A 30 14.39 2.58 13.93
C GLU A 30 12.95 3.02 14.22
N SER A 31 12.61 4.28 13.94
CA SER A 31 11.25 4.81 14.09
C SER A 31 10.26 4.03 13.21
N LEU A 32 10.61 3.82 11.93
CA LEU A 32 9.76 3.10 11.00
C LEU A 32 9.56 1.64 11.38
N MET A 33 10.64 0.95 11.82
CA MET A 33 10.53 -0.41 12.35
C MET A 33 9.59 -0.47 13.55
N LYS A 34 9.70 0.50 14.48
CA LYS A 34 8.84 0.53 15.65
C LYS A 34 7.36 0.69 15.28
N ILE A 35 7.05 1.64 14.38
CA ILE A 35 5.67 1.87 13.91
C ILE A 35 5.10 0.60 13.27
N PHE A 36 5.83 -0.04 12.36
CA PHE A 36 5.32 -1.22 11.66
C PHE A 36 5.27 -2.48 12.53
N THR A 37 6.16 -2.62 13.52
CA THR A 37 6.08 -3.73 14.48
C THR A 37 4.90 -3.58 15.43
N GLU A 38 4.61 -2.37 15.89
CA GLU A 38 3.43 -2.06 16.71
C GLU A 38 2.14 -2.34 15.92
N GLU A 39 2.01 -1.81 14.70
CA GLU A 39 0.86 -2.06 13.82
C GLU A 39 0.66 -3.57 13.57
N LEU A 40 1.75 -4.30 13.31
CA LEU A 40 1.71 -5.74 13.07
C LEU A 40 1.24 -6.52 14.32
N LYS A 41 1.68 -6.11 15.50
CA LYS A 41 1.26 -6.72 16.77
C LYS A 41 -0.24 -6.49 17.01
N GLU A 42 -0.73 -5.27 16.77
CA GLU A 42 -2.16 -4.93 16.90
C GLU A 42 -3.02 -5.75 15.94
N LEU A 43 -2.64 -5.83 14.67
CA LEU A 43 -3.39 -6.59 13.66
C LEU A 43 -3.45 -8.10 14.00
N LYS A 44 -2.35 -8.67 14.50
CA LYS A 44 -2.32 -10.07 14.95
C LYS A 44 -3.21 -10.29 16.17
N ALA A 45 -3.23 -9.35 17.13
CA ALA A 45 -4.11 -9.43 18.31
C ALA A 45 -5.60 -9.36 17.93
N ILE A 46 -5.98 -8.50 16.98
CA ILE A 46 -7.36 -8.41 16.48
C ILE A 46 -7.80 -9.74 15.85
N LEU A 47 -6.97 -10.33 14.99
CA LEU A 47 -7.30 -11.63 14.36
C LEU A 47 -7.45 -12.75 15.40
N GLN A 48 -6.61 -12.76 16.43
CA GLN A 48 -6.73 -13.73 17.52
C GLN A 48 -8.04 -13.56 18.30
N LYS A 49 -8.42 -12.32 18.62
CA LYS A 49 -9.67 -12.01 19.34
C LYS A 49 -10.91 -12.35 18.51
N GLU A 50 -10.90 -12.14 17.21
CA GLU A 50 -12.07 -12.44 16.38
C GLU A 50 -12.26 -13.96 16.17
N ASN A 51 -11.18 -14.73 16.11
CA ASN A 51 -11.24 -16.19 16.05
C ASN A 51 -11.92 -16.79 17.29
N THR A 52 -11.78 -16.19 18.47
CA THR A 52 -12.44 -16.69 19.70
C THR A 52 -13.93 -16.34 19.76
N ILE A 53 -14.37 -15.28 19.07
CA ILE A 53 -15.76 -14.83 19.07
C ILE A 53 -16.61 -15.58 18.02
N SER A 54 -16.02 -15.93 16.86
CA SER A 54 -16.73 -16.51 15.71
C SER A 54 -17.35 -17.90 15.94
N MET A 55 -17.10 -18.57 17.08
CA MET A 55 -17.60 -19.93 17.35
C MET A 55 -18.98 -19.99 18.02
N LYS A 56 -19.58 -18.85 18.38
CA LYS A 56 -20.93 -18.82 18.96
C LYS A 56 -21.98 -18.70 17.85
N VAL A 57 -22.77 -19.75 17.65
CA VAL A 57 -23.95 -19.71 16.77
C VAL A 57 -25.08 -19.07 17.57
N GLU A 58 -25.48 -17.87 17.17
CA GLU A 58 -26.65 -17.19 17.73
C GLU A 58 -27.91 -17.93 17.27
N LYS A 59 -28.70 -18.42 18.22
CA LYS A 59 -30.10 -18.81 17.98
C LYS A 59 -30.92 -17.53 18.11
N GLY A 60 -31.44 -17.03 17.00
CA GLY A 60 -32.30 -15.85 16.94
C GLY A 60 -33.43 -16.07 15.95
N ASP A 61 -34.30 -15.08 15.79
CA ASP A 61 -35.32 -15.08 14.75
C ASP A 61 -34.72 -14.86 13.35
N GLU A 62 -35.54 -14.90 12.30
CA GLU A 62 -35.06 -14.72 10.92
C GLU A 62 -34.35 -13.37 10.70
N CYS A 63 -34.75 -12.33 11.44
CA CYS A 63 -34.14 -11.01 11.38
C CYS A 63 -32.75 -11.02 12.03
N ASP A 64 -32.62 -11.62 13.20
CA ASP A 64 -31.36 -11.81 13.92
C ASP A 64 -30.35 -12.61 13.08
N ILE A 65 -30.83 -13.68 12.43
CA ILE A 65 -29.99 -14.53 11.58
C ILE A 65 -29.46 -13.72 10.39
N SER A 66 -30.31 -12.93 9.73
CA SER A 66 -29.91 -12.08 8.60
C SER A 66 -28.85 -11.05 9.01
N SER A 67 -29.05 -10.40 10.16
CA SER A 67 -28.07 -9.47 10.75
C SER A 67 -26.73 -10.17 11.06
N SER A 68 -26.78 -11.35 11.68
CA SER A 68 -25.57 -12.13 12.02
C SER A 68 -24.80 -12.57 10.76
N VAL A 69 -25.50 -12.99 9.70
CA VAL A 69 -24.87 -13.38 8.42
C VAL A 69 -24.18 -12.21 7.74
N THR A 70 -24.84 -11.05 7.66
CA THR A 70 -24.24 -9.84 7.05
C THR A 70 -23.02 -9.37 7.84
N GLN A 71 -23.08 -9.38 9.18
CA GLN A 71 -21.95 -9.05 10.04
C GLN A 71 -20.77 -10.02 9.86
N LYS A 72 -21.05 -11.33 9.73
CA LYS A 72 -20.01 -12.35 9.45
C LYS A 72 -19.34 -12.12 8.10
N SER A 73 -20.11 -11.79 7.06
CA SER A 73 -19.58 -11.48 5.73
C SER A 73 -18.64 -10.26 5.75
N LEU A 74 -19.05 -9.20 6.46
CA LEU A 74 -18.22 -8.01 6.66
C LEU A 74 -16.92 -8.36 7.41
N ASN A 75 -17.02 -9.08 8.51
CA ASN A 75 -15.87 -9.50 9.31
C ASN A 75 -14.90 -10.37 8.50
N ALA A 76 -15.40 -11.32 7.70
CA ALA A 76 -14.57 -12.14 6.83
C ALA A 76 -13.78 -11.28 5.82
N THR A 77 -14.45 -10.30 5.21
CA THR A 77 -13.80 -9.35 4.27
C THR A 77 -12.73 -8.51 4.98
N MET A 78 -13.02 -7.99 6.17
CA MET A 78 -12.07 -7.22 6.97
C MET A 78 -10.87 -8.07 7.38
N ASN A 79 -11.07 -9.34 7.74
CA ASN A 79 -9.99 -10.25 8.09
C ASN A 79 -9.08 -10.60 6.92
N ASN A 80 -9.63 -10.78 5.73
CA ASN A 80 -8.82 -10.96 4.53
C ASN A 80 -7.95 -9.74 4.24
N ARG A 81 -8.49 -8.52 4.42
CA ARG A 81 -7.73 -7.28 4.30
C ARG A 81 -6.62 -7.17 5.34
N ARG A 82 -6.90 -7.51 6.61
CA ARG A 82 -5.91 -7.53 7.71
C ARG A 82 -4.80 -8.53 7.46
N ARG A 83 -5.12 -9.76 7.05
CA ARG A 83 -4.12 -10.79 6.69
C ARG A 83 -3.21 -10.29 5.55
N SER A 84 -3.79 -9.68 4.53
CA SER A 84 -3.03 -9.08 3.42
C SER A 84 -2.16 -7.90 3.87
N ARG A 85 -2.59 -7.15 4.88
CA ARG A 85 -1.80 -6.06 5.50
C ARG A 85 -0.64 -6.62 6.32
N ILE A 86 -0.89 -7.64 7.15
CA ILE A 86 0.13 -8.34 7.95
C ILE A 86 1.23 -8.87 7.05
N HIS A 87 0.89 -9.58 5.96
CA HIS A 87 1.90 -10.10 5.04
C HIS A 87 2.78 -8.97 4.46
N ARG A 88 2.18 -7.83 4.10
CA ARG A 88 2.93 -6.67 3.58
C ARG A 88 3.88 -6.10 4.63
N LEU A 89 3.41 -5.91 5.87
CA LEU A 89 4.24 -5.43 6.97
C LEU A 89 5.38 -6.41 7.31
N ASP A 90 5.10 -7.72 7.37
CA ASP A 90 6.11 -8.76 7.58
C ASP A 90 7.18 -8.75 6.48
N THR A 91 6.80 -8.41 5.24
CA THR A 91 7.75 -8.27 4.13
C THR A 91 8.59 -7.00 4.30
N ILE A 92 7.95 -5.86 4.54
CA ILE A 92 8.64 -4.57 4.69
C ILE A 92 9.62 -4.59 5.86
N LEU A 93 9.23 -5.16 7.01
CA LEU A 93 10.09 -5.27 8.19
C LEU A 93 11.39 -6.04 7.94
N LYS A 94 11.38 -7.00 7.00
CA LYS A 94 12.59 -7.74 6.62
C LYS A 94 13.53 -6.91 5.73
N GLU A 95 12.99 -5.96 4.97
CA GLU A 95 13.73 -5.13 4.02
C GLU A 95 14.18 -3.77 4.61
N ILE A 96 13.59 -3.32 5.74
CA ILE A 96 14.01 -2.06 6.38
C ILE A 96 15.51 -2.02 6.74
N PRO A 97 16.16 -3.10 7.22
CA PRO A 97 17.59 -3.07 7.50
C PRO A 97 18.45 -2.69 6.28
N SER A 98 18.20 -3.30 5.12
CA SER A 98 18.89 -2.97 3.86
C SER A 98 18.49 -1.59 3.34
N TRP A 99 17.22 -1.20 3.57
CA TRP A 99 16.62 0.02 3.01
C TRP A 99 16.49 -0.01 1.48
N ASP A 100 16.59 -1.22 0.92
CA ASP A 100 16.46 -1.48 -0.50
C ASP A 100 15.11 -2.17 -0.72
N PHE A 101 14.12 -1.38 -1.10
CA PHE A 101 12.77 -1.90 -1.33
C PHE A 101 12.57 -2.19 -2.82
N TYR A 102 12.08 -3.40 -3.13
CA TYR A 102 11.80 -3.81 -4.50
C TYR A 102 10.32 -4.09 -4.72
N CYS A 103 9.83 -3.72 -5.90
CA CYS A 103 8.45 -3.87 -6.27
C CYS A 103 8.09 -5.36 -6.35
N THR A 104 7.12 -5.77 -5.55
CA THR A 104 6.62 -7.16 -5.52
C THR A 104 6.02 -7.64 -6.84
N ASN A 105 5.70 -6.74 -7.78
CA ASN A 105 5.12 -7.09 -9.07
C ASN A 105 6.10 -7.09 -10.25
N CYS A 106 7.09 -6.18 -10.26
CA CYS A 106 8.02 -6.04 -11.40
C CYS A 106 9.50 -6.08 -11.01
N GLY A 107 9.83 -6.15 -9.71
CA GLY A 107 11.22 -6.15 -9.23
C GLY A 107 11.92 -4.78 -9.30
N GLU A 108 11.26 -3.72 -9.78
CA GLU A 108 11.85 -2.38 -9.82
C GLU A 108 12.05 -1.80 -8.41
N PHE A 109 13.09 -0.99 -8.23
CA PHE A 109 13.34 -0.27 -6.99
C PHE A 109 12.16 0.64 -6.60
N VAL A 110 11.84 0.65 -5.31
CA VAL A 110 10.79 1.46 -4.70
C VAL A 110 11.43 2.44 -3.73
N GLN A 111 11.15 3.73 -3.93
CA GLN A 111 11.67 4.77 -3.06
C GLN A 111 11.19 4.57 -1.61
N PRO A 112 12.09 4.69 -0.61
CA PRO A 112 11.73 4.52 0.80
C PRO A 112 10.58 5.42 1.28
N SER A 113 10.54 6.68 0.86
CA SER A 113 9.45 7.63 1.15
C SER A 113 8.05 7.10 0.78
N ARG A 114 7.98 6.25 -0.26
CA ARG A 114 6.73 5.58 -0.67
C ARG A 114 6.33 4.46 0.28
N VAL A 115 7.31 3.73 0.79
CA VAL A 115 7.11 2.68 1.79
C VAL A 115 6.71 3.30 3.13
N GLU A 116 7.31 4.43 3.51
CA GLU A 116 6.93 5.19 4.71
C GLU A 116 5.48 5.68 4.66
N SER A 117 5.07 6.26 3.52
CA SER A 117 3.73 6.86 3.39
C SER A 117 2.59 5.85 3.25
N SER A 118 2.84 4.72 2.58
CA SER A 118 1.75 3.79 2.20
C SER A 118 1.96 2.36 2.68
N ALA A 119 3.15 2.04 3.19
CA ALA A 119 3.58 0.69 3.54
C ALA A 119 3.18 -0.32 2.46
N ASN A 120 3.53 0.04 1.22
CA ASN A 120 3.25 -0.71 0.01
C ASN A 120 4.51 -0.88 -0.82
N MET A 121 4.81 -2.14 -1.16
CA MET A 121 5.95 -2.56 -1.97
C MET A 121 5.60 -2.61 -3.46
N LEU A 122 4.81 -1.65 -3.96
CA LEU A 122 4.47 -1.55 -5.37
C LEU A 122 5.02 -0.24 -5.92
N CYS A 123 5.77 -0.30 -7.03
CA CYS A 123 6.20 0.89 -7.75
C CYS A 123 5.00 1.71 -8.25
N VAL A 124 5.24 2.98 -8.58
CA VAL A 124 4.22 3.92 -9.05
C VAL A 124 3.44 3.35 -10.24
N LEU A 125 4.15 2.74 -11.19
CA LEU A 125 3.58 2.20 -12.42
C LEU A 125 2.67 1.00 -12.15
N CYS A 126 3.13 0.05 -11.35
CA CYS A 126 2.34 -1.13 -10.98
C CYS A 126 1.09 -0.74 -10.19
N ALA A 127 1.21 0.20 -9.25
CA ALA A 127 0.07 0.71 -8.50
C ALA A 127 -0.97 1.37 -9.41
N LYS A 128 -0.54 2.22 -10.36
CA LYS A 128 -1.44 2.84 -11.36
C LYS A 128 -2.13 1.80 -12.25
N LYS A 129 -1.40 0.76 -12.66
CA LYS A 129 -1.94 -0.33 -13.49
C LYS A 129 -3.02 -1.12 -12.72
N ILE A 130 -2.82 -1.39 -11.44
CA ILE A 130 -3.81 -2.06 -10.59
C ILE A 130 -5.05 -1.16 -10.40
N GLN A 131 -4.85 0.13 -10.10
CA GLN A 131 -5.95 1.08 -9.92
C GLN A 131 -6.80 1.26 -11.18
N SER A 132 -6.18 1.36 -12.35
CA SER A 132 -6.91 1.48 -13.62
C SER A 132 -7.71 0.23 -13.97
N LYS A 133 -7.19 -0.97 -13.68
CA LYS A 133 -7.95 -2.23 -13.82
C LYS A 133 -9.16 -2.27 -12.88
N ALA A 134 -9.00 -1.86 -11.62
CA ALA A 134 -10.10 -1.82 -10.67
C ALA A 134 -11.23 -0.86 -11.11
N LYS A 135 -10.87 0.31 -11.67
CA LYS A 135 -11.86 1.26 -12.23
C LYS A 135 -12.64 0.67 -13.40
N LYS A 136 -11.98 -0.05 -14.31
CA LYS A 136 -12.65 -0.71 -15.45
C LYS A 136 -13.63 -1.78 -15.00
N ASN A 137 -13.31 -2.52 -13.93
CA ASN A 137 -14.20 -3.56 -13.41
C ASN A 137 -15.40 -3.00 -12.64
N ASN A 138 -15.28 -1.82 -12.01
CA ASN A 138 -16.36 -1.20 -11.25
C ASN A 138 -17.26 -0.27 -12.08
N GLY A 139 -16.82 0.16 -13.27
CA GLY A 139 -17.58 1.02 -14.18
C GLY A 139 -18.64 0.30 -15.04
N GLY A 140 -18.86 -1.00 -14.85
CA GLY A 140 -19.76 -1.82 -15.67
C GLY A 140 -21.24 -1.87 -15.22
N HIS A 141 -21.61 -1.27 -14.09
CA HIS A 141 -23.00 -1.27 -13.58
C HIS A 141 -23.75 0.07 -13.84
N HIS A 142 -23.53 0.68 -14.99
CA HIS A 142 -24.42 1.72 -15.53
C HIS A 142 -24.62 1.49 -17.03
N ALA A 143 -25.30 0.40 -17.36
CA ALA A 143 -25.88 0.20 -18.68
C ALA A 143 -27.37 -0.12 -18.48
N TYR A 144 -28.18 0.90 -18.79
CA TYR A 144 -29.59 0.86 -19.22
C TYR A 144 -30.39 -0.41 -18.92
N ILE A 145 -31.39 -0.31 -18.04
CA ILE A 145 -32.82 -0.55 -18.34
C ILE A 145 -33.63 0.46 -17.53
#